data_AF-A0A4V3XCU0-F1
#
_entry.id   AF-A0A4V3XCU0-F1
#
_cell.length_a   1.000
_cell.length_b   1.000
_cell.length_c   1.000
_cell.angle_alpha   90.00
_cell.angle_beta   90.00
_cell.angle_gamma   90.00
#
_symmetry.space_group_name_H-M   'P 1'
#
loop_
_entity.id
_entity.type
_entity.pdbx_description
1 polymer ?
#
loop_
_entity_poly.entity_id
_entity_poly.type
_entity_poly.pdbx_seq_one_letter_code
_entity_poly.pdbx_strand_id
1 'polypeptide(L)'
;MTAGDPRAEHVFQKDVEDTYAHIVTRVKAANEEEAATAGEEQIQLVPENGDQTISFIVPDGPPPEELRFEGPDADTIDMNEVRRMLQLRWDVFNGFSSDLKEALKSQSLEQVNKVLGRIKVDEAERVVGLLDSAGILNFAEGGIRDETGRQSGADEEGDEEEMKA
;
A
#
# COMPACT_ATOMS: atom_id res chain seq x y z
N MET A 1 34.35 -49.95 2.08
CA MET A 1 33.12 -49.35 2.62
C MET A 1 32.75 -50.19 3.84
N THR A 2 33.08 -49.72 5.04
CA THR A 2 32.85 -50.48 6.27
C THR A 2 31.36 -50.69 6.45
N ALA A 3 30.91 -51.95 6.46
CA ALA A 3 29.56 -52.30 6.84
C ALA A 3 29.32 -51.78 8.26
N GLY A 4 28.47 -50.76 8.39
CA GLY A 4 28.17 -50.12 9.66
C GLY A 4 27.50 -51.11 10.60
N ASP A 5 27.89 -51.07 11.87
CA ASP A 5 27.25 -51.88 12.92
C ASP A 5 25.77 -51.46 13.00
N PRO A 6 24.79 -52.38 12.90
CA PRO A 6 23.36 -52.05 12.92
C PRO A 6 22.92 -51.34 14.21
N ARG A 7 23.72 -51.42 15.29
CA ARG A 7 23.50 -50.61 16.50
C ARG A 7 23.83 -49.13 16.29
N ALA A 8 24.82 -48.82 15.46
CA ALA A 8 25.22 -47.44 15.17
C ALA A 8 24.16 -46.72 14.33
N GLU A 9 23.46 -47.43 13.45
CA GLU A 9 22.37 -46.88 12.64
C GLU A 9 21.18 -46.44 13.52
N HIS A 10 20.81 -47.27 14.49
CA HIS A 10 19.74 -46.95 15.44
C HIS A 10 20.09 -45.78 16.37
N VAL A 11 21.35 -45.68 16.81
CA VAL A 11 21.81 -44.53 17.63
C VAL A 11 21.79 -43.25 16.81
N PHE A 12 22.29 -43.31 15.57
CA PHE A 12 22.29 -42.16 14.66
C PHE A 12 20.87 -41.66 14.39
N GLN A 13 19.93 -42.56 14.09
CA GLN A 13 18.55 -42.19 13.81
C GLN A 13 17.88 -41.53 15.02
N LYS A 14 18.13 -42.06 16.21
CA LYS A 14 17.64 -41.47 17.45
C LYS A 14 18.21 -40.06 17.69
N ASP A 15 19.51 -39.87 17.50
CA ASP A 15 20.15 -38.55 17.67
C ASP A 15 19.59 -37.51 16.68
N VAL A 16 19.31 -37.91 15.44
CA VAL A 16 18.67 -37.03 14.44
C VAL A 16 17.26 -36.66 14.86
N GLU A 17 16.45 -37.63 15.31
CA GLU A 17 15.08 -37.39 15.78
C GLU A 17 15.06 -36.47 17.01
N ASP A 18 15.92 -36.74 17.99
CA ASP A 18 16.05 -35.93 19.22
C ASP A 18 16.49 -34.50 18.89
N THR A 19 17.45 -34.33 17.97
CA THR A 19 17.90 -33.01 17.52
C THR A 19 16.80 -32.27 16.76
N TYR A 20 16.09 -32.96 15.87
CA TYR A 20 14.98 -32.38 15.12
C TYR A 20 13.86 -31.92 16.07
N ALA A 21 13.47 -32.76 17.03
CA ALA A 21 12.47 -32.41 18.03
C ALA A 21 12.90 -31.19 18.87
N HIS A 22 14.18 -31.10 19.23
CA HIS A 22 14.70 -29.95 19.96
C HIS A 22 14.63 -28.66 19.12
N ILE A 23 15.01 -28.71 17.85
CA ILE A 23 14.95 -27.55 16.93
C ILE A 23 13.50 -27.09 16.77
N VAL A 24 12.56 -28.01 16.52
CA VAL A 24 11.13 -27.68 16.41
C VAL A 24 10.61 -27.01 17.68
N THR A 25 11.02 -27.49 18.85
CA THR A 25 10.61 -26.92 20.14
C THR A 25 11.16 -25.50 20.31
N ARG A 26 12.42 -25.25 19.96
CA ARG A 26 13.02 -23.90 20.03
C ARG A 26 12.38 -22.92 19.05
N VAL A 27 12.08 -23.36 17.84
CA VAL A 27 11.40 -22.51 16.84
C VAL A 27 9.99 -22.15 17.30
N LYS A 28 9.24 -23.11 17.88
CA LYS A 28 7.92 -22.81 18.46
C LYS A 28 8.01 -21.78 19.58
N ALA A 29 8.91 -21.98 20.54
CA ALA A 29 9.11 -21.05 21.64
C ALA A 29 9.51 -19.65 21.16
N ALA A 30 10.41 -19.55 20.18
CA ALA A 30 10.81 -18.26 19.60
C ALA A 30 9.63 -17.54 18.91
N ASN A 31 8.80 -18.27 18.15
CA ASN A 31 7.60 -17.69 17.54
C ASN A 31 6.57 -17.25 18.60
N GLU A 32 6.41 -18.03 19.68
CA GLU A 32 5.51 -17.68 20.79
C GLU A 32 6.02 -16.47 21.58
N GLU A 33 7.34 -16.34 21.79
CA GLU A 33 7.96 -15.16 22.40
C GLU A 33 7.87 -13.91 21.50
N GLU A 34 8.07 -14.05 20.18
CA GLU A 34 7.79 -12.97 19.22
C GLU A 34 6.34 -12.52 19.31
N ALA A 35 5.37 -13.45 19.32
CA ALA A 35 3.95 -13.14 19.42
C ALA A 35 3.52 -12.60 20.80
N ALA A 36 4.22 -12.97 21.89
CA ALA A 36 3.90 -12.54 23.25
C ALA A 36 4.50 -11.17 23.60
N THR A 37 5.52 -10.71 22.86
CA THR A 37 6.07 -9.35 22.98
C THR A 37 5.19 -8.33 22.23
N ALA A 38 3.86 -8.53 22.27
CA ALA A 38 2.82 -7.73 21.64
C ALA A 38 2.57 -6.39 22.36
N GLY A 39 3.65 -5.63 22.53
CA GLY A 39 3.64 -4.18 22.36
C GLY A 39 4.38 -3.82 21.07
N GLU A 40 4.28 -4.68 20.04
CA GLU A 40 4.93 -4.47 18.74
C GLU A 40 4.46 -3.16 18.15
N GLU A 41 5.41 -2.28 17.88
CA GLU A 41 5.19 -1.06 17.11
C GLU A 41 4.51 -1.45 15.78
N GLN A 42 3.44 -0.73 15.41
CA GLN A 42 2.69 -1.00 14.19
C GLN A 42 2.67 0.26 13.34
N ILE A 43 2.81 0.08 12.03
CA ILE A 43 2.67 1.18 11.08
C ILE A 43 1.19 1.30 10.68
N GLN A 44 0.63 2.48 10.91
CA GLN A 44 -0.72 2.84 10.51
C GLN A 44 -0.72 4.08 9.63
N LEU A 45 -1.44 4.02 8.51
CA LEU A 45 -1.71 5.17 7.68
C LEU A 45 -2.89 5.95 8.28
N VAL A 46 -2.63 7.22 8.61
CA VAL A 46 -3.60 8.18 9.15
C VAL A 46 -3.50 9.46 8.34
N PRO A 47 -4.61 10.10 7.97
CA PRO A 47 -4.57 11.40 7.34
C PRO A 47 -3.97 12.44 8.29
N GLU A 48 -3.13 13.33 7.75
CA GLU A 48 -2.45 14.37 8.54
C GLU A 48 -3.47 15.39 9.11
N ASN A 49 -4.50 15.69 8.31
CA ASN A 49 -5.57 16.62 8.66
C ASN A 49 -6.94 15.96 8.40
N GLY A 50 -7.98 16.38 9.13
CA GLY A 50 -9.32 15.79 9.03
C GLY A 50 -9.99 15.86 7.65
N ASP A 51 -9.49 16.74 6.77
CA ASP A 51 -9.97 16.92 5.40
C ASP A 51 -9.17 16.09 4.36
N GLN A 52 -8.05 15.47 4.74
CA GLN A 52 -7.25 14.66 3.84
C GLN A 52 -7.85 13.25 3.67
N THR A 53 -8.07 12.84 2.44
CA THR A 53 -8.54 11.50 2.09
C THR A 53 -7.41 10.70 1.45
N ILE A 54 -7.06 9.57 2.07
CA ILE A 54 -6.09 8.63 1.53
C ILE A 54 -6.81 7.69 0.55
N SER A 55 -6.34 7.64 -0.69
CA SER A 55 -6.88 6.78 -1.74
C SER A 55 -5.80 5.93 -2.37
N PHE A 56 -6.19 4.76 -2.88
CA PHE A 56 -5.26 3.81 -3.51
C PHE A 56 -5.62 3.61 -4.98
N ILE A 57 -4.64 3.83 -5.86
CA ILE A 57 -4.78 3.65 -7.31
C ILE A 57 -4.16 2.31 -7.69
N VAL A 58 -4.99 1.28 -7.72
CA VAL A 58 -4.56 -0.09 -8.06
C VAL A 58 -4.58 -0.29 -9.57
N PRO A 59 -3.49 -0.77 -10.18
CA PRO A 59 -3.50 -1.15 -11.59
C PRO A 59 -4.24 -2.48 -11.78
N ASP A 60 -5.19 -2.54 -12.72
CA ASP A 60 -5.93 -3.76 -13.07
C ASP A 60 -5.14 -4.71 -13.99
N GLY A 61 -4.12 -4.20 -14.68
CA GLY A 61 -3.35 -4.98 -15.65
C GLY A 61 -2.07 -4.28 -16.11
N PRO A 62 -1.25 -4.96 -16.93
CA PRO A 62 -0.08 -4.36 -17.55
C PRO A 62 -0.49 -3.16 -18.43
N PRO A 63 0.37 -2.14 -18.57
CA PRO A 63 0.07 -0.99 -19.40
C PRO A 63 -0.18 -1.41 -20.87
N PRO A 64 -1.27 -0.94 -21.51
CA PRO A 64 -1.56 -1.24 -22.91
C PRO A 64 -0.47 -0.68 -23.85
N GLU A 65 -0.27 -1.34 -25.00
CA GLU A 65 0.78 -0.97 -25.96
C GLU A 65 0.52 0.36 -26.69
N GLU A 66 -0.74 0.71 -26.91
CA GLU A 66 -1.17 2.00 -27.44
C GLU A 66 -1.71 2.88 -26.29
N LEU A 67 -0.91 3.84 -25.82
CA LEU A 67 -1.37 4.93 -24.96
C LEU A 67 -1.71 6.14 -25.83
N ARG A 68 -2.97 6.57 -25.82
CA ARG A 68 -3.41 7.83 -26.42
C ARG A 68 -3.83 8.74 -25.29
N PHE A 69 -3.17 9.89 -25.16
CA PHE A 69 -3.52 10.92 -24.19
C PHE A 69 -4.34 12.00 -24.91
N GLU A 70 -5.63 12.10 -24.60
CA GLU A 70 -6.49 13.19 -25.07
C GLU A 70 -6.63 14.23 -23.95
N GLY A 71 -5.89 15.33 -24.07
CA GLY A 71 -5.90 16.43 -23.10
C GLY A 71 -5.16 17.67 -23.64
N PRO A 72 -5.37 18.85 -23.05
CA PRO A 72 -4.73 20.10 -23.50
C PRO A 72 -3.19 20.07 -23.40
N ASP A 73 -2.64 19.18 -22.57
CA ASP A 73 -1.20 18.98 -22.34
C ASP A 73 -0.61 17.77 -23.10
N ALA A 74 -1.34 17.20 -24.06
CA ALA A 74 -0.94 15.99 -24.79
C ALA A 74 0.39 16.13 -25.55
N ASP A 75 0.74 17.34 -25.98
CA ASP A 75 2.00 17.62 -26.67
C ASP A 75 3.20 17.77 -25.73
N THR A 76 2.96 17.99 -24.43
CA THR A 76 4.01 18.28 -23.44
C THR A 76 4.45 17.05 -22.64
N ILE A 77 3.68 15.96 -22.69
CA ILE A 77 3.90 14.76 -21.88
C ILE A 77 4.60 13.67 -22.72
N ASP A 78 5.77 13.24 -22.27
CA ASP A 78 6.51 12.13 -22.87
C ASP A 78 5.77 10.80 -22.62
N MET A 79 5.10 10.26 -23.64
CA MET A 79 4.35 9.00 -23.56
C MET A 79 5.20 7.81 -23.08
N ASN A 80 6.50 7.83 -23.39
CA ASN A 80 7.45 6.82 -22.92
C ASN A 80 7.64 6.85 -21.40
N GLU A 81 7.58 8.02 -20.79
CA GLU A 81 7.71 8.20 -19.35
C GLU A 81 6.46 7.71 -18.62
N VAL A 82 5.27 8.06 -19.13
CA VAL A 82 3.99 7.56 -18.62
C VAL A 82 3.95 6.03 -18.66
N ARG A 83 4.39 5.43 -19.76
CA ARG A 83 4.48 3.97 -19.89
C ARG A 83 5.40 3.36 -18.84
N ARG A 84 6.57 3.94 -18.60
CA ARG A 84 7.51 3.47 -17.56
C ARG A 84 6.89 3.57 -16.17
N MET A 85 6.17 4.65 -15.87
CA MET A 85 5.49 4.84 -14.59
C MET A 85 4.40 3.79 -14.36
N LEU A 86 3.55 3.56 -15.38
CA LEU A 86 2.50 2.53 -15.31
C LEU A 86 3.09 1.12 -15.16
N GLN A 87 4.20 0.84 -15.84
CA GLN A 87 4.91 -0.43 -15.73
C GLN A 87 5.48 -0.62 -14.31
N LEU A 88 6.17 0.39 -13.77
CA LEU A 88 6.70 0.36 -12.41
C LEU A 88 5.59 0.10 -11.39
N ARG A 89 4.45 0.77 -11.55
CA ARG A 89 3.27 0.57 -10.69
C ARG A 89 2.78 -0.88 -10.73
N TRP A 90 2.67 -1.46 -11.92
CA TRP A 90 2.27 -2.85 -12.10
C TRP A 90 3.26 -3.83 -11.47
N ASP A 91 4.55 -3.64 -11.68
CA ASP A 91 5.59 -4.53 -11.18
C ASP A 91 5.63 -4.53 -9.64
N VAL A 92 5.53 -3.34 -9.03
CA VAL A 92 5.45 -3.19 -7.57
C VAL A 92 4.18 -3.84 -7.03
N PHE A 93 3.02 -3.58 -7.64
CA PHE A 93 1.76 -4.18 -7.22
C PHE A 93 1.79 -5.71 -7.29
N ASN A 94 2.37 -6.27 -8.36
CA ASN A 94 2.45 -7.72 -8.53
C ASN A 94 3.40 -8.37 -7.51
N GLY A 95 4.43 -7.65 -7.08
CA GLY A 95 5.38 -8.08 -6.04
C GLY A 95 4.79 -8.19 -4.64
N PHE A 96 3.62 -7.60 -4.37
CA PHE A 96 2.97 -7.68 -3.06
C PHE A 96 2.29 -9.02 -2.78
N SER A 97 2.09 -9.30 -1.50
CA SER A 97 1.33 -10.47 -1.02
C SER A 97 -0.13 -10.43 -1.49
N SER A 98 -0.79 -11.60 -1.55
CA SER A 98 -2.21 -11.70 -1.90
C SER A 98 -3.08 -10.80 -1.01
N ASP A 99 -2.81 -10.84 0.29
CA ASP A 99 -3.60 -10.16 1.31
C ASP A 99 -3.52 -8.64 1.14
N LEU A 100 -2.31 -8.12 0.85
CA LEU A 100 -2.13 -6.70 0.58
C LEU A 100 -2.77 -6.29 -0.74
N LYS A 101 -2.67 -7.12 -1.79
CA LYS A 101 -3.34 -6.85 -3.07
C LYS A 101 -4.86 -6.78 -2.92
N GLU A 102 -5.45 -7.67 -2.13
CA GLU A 102 -6.89 -7.64 -1.83
C GLU A 102 -7.29 -6.41 -1.02
N ALA A 103 -6.49 -6.05 -0.01
CA ALA A 103 -6.71 -4.85 0.78
C ALA A 103 -6.66 -3.58 -0.09
N LEU A 104 -5.67 -3.46 -0.97
CA LEU A 104 -5.55 -2.34 -1.91
C LEU A 104 -6.73 -2.30 -2.90
N LYS A 105 -7.15 -3.45 -3.45
CA LYS A 105 -8.31 -3.55 -4.34
C LYS A 105 -9.63 -3.16 -3.67
N SER A 106 -9.75 -3.36 -2.36
CA SER A 106 -10.92 -2.94 -1.60
C SER A 106 -11.04 -1.41 -1.47
N GLN A 107 -9.97 -0.66 -1.79
CA GLN A 107 -9.85 0.79 -1.61
C GLN A 107 -10.14 1.28 -0.17
N SER A 108 -10.18 0.38 0.81
CA SER A 108 -10.42 0.71 2.22
C SER A 108 -9.10 0.88 2.96
N LEU A 109 -8.90 2.08 3.52
CA LEU A 109 -7.78 2.39 4.41
C LEU A 109 -7.72 1.43 5.62
N GLU A 110 -8.88 1.02 6.15
CA GLU A 110 -8.97 0.13 7.30
C GLU A 110 -8.44 -1.27 6.98
N GLN A 111 -8.76 -1.79 5.79
CA GLN A 111 -8.26 -3.10 5.35
C GLN A 111 -6.75 -3.05 5.10
N VAL A 112 -6.25 -1.97 4.51
CA VAL A 112 -4.81 -1.77 4.31
C VAL A 112 -4.09 -1.68 5.67
N ASN A 113 -4.59 -0.88 6.60
CA ASN A 113 -4.04 -0.75 7.95
C ASN A 113 -4.05 -2.08 8.72
N LYS A 114 -5.07 -2.92 8.52
CA LYS A 114 -5.13 -4.26 9.12
C LYS A 114 -4.03 -5.19 8.59
N VAL A 115 -3.68 -5.08 7.31
CA VAL A 115 -2.56 -5.86 6.74
C VAL A 115 -1.23 -5.29 7.19
N LEU A 116 -1.06 -3.97 7.21
CA LEU A 116 0.16 -3.31 7.70
C LEU A 116 0.43 -3.60 9.18
N GLY A 117 -0.60 -3.68 10.02
CA GLY A 117 -0.46 -4.03 11.44
C GLY A 117 -0.17 -5.51 11.72
N ARG A 118 -0.21 -6.38 10.70
CA ARG A 118 0.12 -7.82 10.82
C ARG A 118 1.56 -8.15 10.41
N ILE A 119 2.23 -7.23 9.72
CA ILE A 119 3.60 -7.39 9.26
C ILE A 119 4.55 -6.61 10.18
N LYS A 120 5.83 -6.97 10.18
CA LYS A 120 6.85 -6.29 10.99
C LYS A 120 7.04 -4.84 10.54
N VAL A 121 7.40 -3.95 11.46
CA VAL A 121 7.63 -2.51 11.18
C VAL A 121 8.55 -2.31 9.99
N ASP A 122 9.72 -2.96 9.98
CA ASP A 122 10.70 -2.84 8.88
C ASP A 122 10.13 -3.27 7.52
N GLU A 123 9.18 -4.20 7.51
CA GLU A 123 8.49 -4.62 6.30
C GLU A 123 7.40 -3.62 5.92
N ALA A 124 6.61 -3.16 6.89
CA ALA A 124 5.57 -2.17 6.67
C ALA A 124 6.12 -0.86 6.11
N GLU A 125 7.23 -0.34 6.65
CA GLU A 125 7.89 0.87 6.14
C GLU A 125 8.34 0.70 4.68
N ARG A 126 8.94 -0.45 4.35
CA ARG A 126 9.34 -0.76 2.97
C ARG A 126 8.13 -0.83 2.04
N VAL A 127 7.04 -1.45 2.49
CA VAL A 127 5.79 -1.55 1.71
C VAL A 127 5.19 -0.16 1.48
N VAL A 128 5.10 0.68 2.51
CA VAL A 128 4.57 2.04 2.39
C VAL A 128 5.43 2.89 1.45
N GLY A 129 6.76 2.80 1.54
CA GLY A 129 7.66 3.49 0.61
C GLY A 129 7.53 3.01 -0.84
N LEU A 130 7.27 1.72 -1.06
CA LEU A 130 6.97 1.18 -2.39
C LEU A 130 5.62 1.67 -2.92
N LEU A 131 4.60 1.76 -2.07
CA LEU A 131 3.28 2.28 -2.44
C LEU A 131 3.34 3.76 -2.84
N ASP A 132 4.14 4.55 -2.13
CA ASP A 132 4.36 5.97 -2.42
C ASP A 132 5.17 6.15 -3.72
N SER A 133 6.32 5.50 -3.84
CA SER A 133 7.18 5.60 -5.03
C SER A 133 6.54 5.05 -6.32
N ALA A 134 5.68 4.04 -6.21
CA ALA A 134 4.90 3.52 -7.34
C ALA A 134 3.68 4.41 -7.70
N GLY A 135 3.40 5.44 -6.90
CA GLY A 135 2.22 6.29 -7.02
C GLY A 135 0.92 5.51 -6.87
N ILE A 136 0.92 4.45 -6.06
CA ILE A 136 -0.28 3.69 -5.70
C ILE A 136 -0.99 4.39 -4.54
N LEU A 137 -0.23 4.94 -3.60
CA LEU A 137 -0.73 5.76 -2.49
C LEU A 137 -0.94 7.20 -2.97
N ASN A 138 -2.14 7.73 -2.78
CA ASN A 138 -2.47 9.11 -3.12
C ASN A 138 -3.15 9.83 -1.96
N PHE A 139 -2.67 11.03 -1.65
CA PHE A 139 -3.22 11.89 -0.64
C PHE A 139 -4.02 13.00 -1.32
N ALA A 140 -5.34 12.85 -1.34
CA ALA A 140 -6.22 13.90 -1.83
C ALA A 140 -6.58 14.84 -0.68
N GLU A 141 -6.32 16.13 -0.82
CA GLU A 141 -6.90 17.15 0.05
C GLU A 141 -8.38 17.29 -0.34
N GLY A 142 -9.29 16.88 0.54
CA GLY A 142 -10.72 16.87 0.29
C GLY A 142 -11.24 18.29 0.13
N GLY A 143 -11.63 18.64 -1.08
CA GLY A 143 -12.27 19.91 -1.37
C GLY A 143 -12.73 20.00 -2.81
N ILE A 144 -13.64 19.12 -3.24
CA ILE A 144 -14.47 19.45 -4.41
C ILE A 144 -15.39 20.57 -3.95
N ARG A 145 -14.93 21.81 -4.09
CA ARG A 145 -15.80 22.99 -4.02
C ARG A 145 -16.61 23.01 -5.31
N ASP A 146 -17.79 22.42 -5.24
CA ASP A 146 -18.78 22.55 -6.29
C ASP A 146 -19.20 24.04 -6.38
N GLU A 147 -18.66 24.76 -7.36
CA GLU A 147 -19.07 26.12 -7.69
C GLU A 147 -20.23 26.15 -8.70
N THR A 148 -20.85 25.00 -9.02
CA THR A 148 -22.00 24.93 -9.93
C THR A 148 -23.33 24.95 -9.17
N GLY A 149 -23.64 26.07 -8.52
CA GLY A 149 -24.90 26.18 -7.78
C GLY A 149 -25.33 27.54 -7.24
N ARG A 150 -24.71 28.66 -7.64
CA ARG A 150 -25.17 29.99 -7.24
C ARG A 150 -25.38 30.93 -8.42
N GLN A 151 -26.34 30.56 -9.26
CA GLN A 151 -27.06 31.52 -10.10
C GLN A 151 -28.51 31.56 -9.61
N SER A 152 -28.79 32.36 -8.59
CA SER A 152 -30.11 32.91 -8.29
C SER A 152 -29.99 34.02 -7.25
N GLY A 153 -30.15 35.26 -7.73
CA GLY A 153 -30.71 36.38 -6.99
C GLY A 153 -29.73 37.26 -6.22
N ALA A 154 -29.24 38.32 -6.88
CA ALA A 154 -29.45 39.72 -6.46
C ALA A 154 -28.52 40.66 -7.24
N ASP A 155 -28.91 40.99 -8.47
CA ASP A 155 -28.45 42.20 -9.16
C ASP A 155 -29.70 42.88 -9.75
N GLU A 156 -30.34 43.73 -8.93
CA GLU A 156 -31.16 44.87 -9.39
C GLU A 156 -30.76 46.03 -8.46
N GLU A 157 -29.79 46.82 -8.93
CA GLU A 157 -30.01 48.20 -9.41
C GLU A 157 -30.28 49.19 -8.27
N GLY A 158 -29.20 49.69 -7.68
CA GLY A 158 -29.17 50.94 -6.92
C GLY A 158 -28.67 52.06 -7.83
N ASP A 159 -29.62 52.69 -8.51
CA ASP A 159 -29.46 53.85 -9.39
C ASP A 159 -28.71 55.00 -8.71
N GLU A 160 -27.59 55.35 -9.32
CA GLU A 160 -27.10 56.68 -9.70
C GLU A 160 -27.08 57.84 -8.67
N GLU A 161 -25.86 58.36 -8.52
CA GLU A 161 -25.51 59.65 -7.94
C GLU A 161 -26.32 60.82 -8.53
N GLU A 162 -26.74 61.76 -7.69
CA GLU A 162 -26.76 63.16 -8.12
C GLU A 162 -26.18 64.10 -7.05
N MET A 163 -25.18 64.86 -7.52
CA MET A 163 -24.38 65.85 -6.83
C MET A 163 -25.16 67.14 -6.50
N LYS A 164 -24.66 67.84 -5.47
CA LYS A 164 -24.58 69.31 -5.33
C LYS A 164 -25.90 70.12 -5.42
N ALA A 165 -26.25 70.77 -4.31
CA ALA A 165 -25.95 72.18 -4.02
C ALA A 165 -26.51 72.59 -2.65
#